data_AF-A0A9W9G138-F1
#
_entry.id   AF-A0A9W9G138-F1
#
_cell.length_a   1.000
_cell.length_b   1.000
_cell.length_c   1.000
_cell.angle_alpha   90.00
_cell.angle_beta   90.00
_cell.angle_gamma   90.00
#
_symmetry.space_group_name_H-M   'P 1'
#
loop_
_entity.id
_entity.type
_entity.pdbx_description
1 polymer ?
#
loop_
_entity_poly.entity_id
_entity_poly.type
_entity_poly.pdbx_seq_one_letter_code
_entity_poly.pdbx_strand_id
1 'polypeptide(L)'
;MPSVDLLGGIDTILGKVKSNSYSSQFDMDLEVTSLIQSAHDSHLVFQLCSTSIFNYAIDLPLVSVSTDGLSLPEVYTLSMCLEVALYLTAIY
;
A
#
# COMPACT_ATOMS: atom_id res chain seq x y z
N MET A 1 -1.06 2.02 15.59
CA MET A 1 -0.88 3.37 14.99
C MET A 1 -2.10 4.21 15.36
N PRO A 2 -2.00 5.53 15.52
CA PRO A 2 -3.14 6.37 15.88
C PRO A 2 -4.21 6.36 14.79
N SER A 3 -5.47 6.63 15.17
CA SER A 3 -6.56 6.80 14.20
C SER A 3 -6.33 8.05 13.34
N VAL A 4 -6.67 7.97 12.05
CA VAL A 4 -6.60 9.10 11.12
C VAL A 4 -8.00 9.60 10.79
N ASP A 5 -8.21 10.91 10.89
CA ASP A 5 -9.43 11.58 10.42
C ASP A 5 -9.28 11.97 8.94
N LEU A 6 -9.71 11.06 8.07
CA LEU A 6 -9.64 11.28 6.61
C LEU A 6 -10.56 12.42 6.16
N LEU A 7 -11.73 12.57 6.77
CA LEU A 7 -12.68 13.60 6.37
C LEU A 7 -12.18 14.99 6.77
N GLY A 8 -11.72 15.16 8.01
CA GLY A 8 -11.10 16.40 8.46
C GLY A 8 -9.82 16.75 7.69
N GLY A 9 -9.04 15.74 7.30
CA GLY A 9 -7.90 15.91 6.41
C GLY A 9 -8.31 16.42 5.02
N ILE A 10 -9.34 15.84 4.42
CA ILE A 10 -9.89 16.29 3.13
C ILE A 10 -10.43 17.71 3.23
N ASP A 11 -11.16 18.05 4.30
CA ASP A 11 -11.66 19.41 4.53
C ASP A 11 -10.52 20.44 4.63
N THR A 12 -9.40 20.04 5.25
CA THR A 12 -8.18 20.87 5.34
C THR A 12 -7.57 21.11 3.97
N ILE A 13 -7.43 20.05 3.15
CA ILE A 13 -6.92 20.14 1.77
C ILE A 13 -7.85 21.03 0.92
N LEU A 14 -9.16 20.87 1.06
CA LEU A 14 -10.15 21.68 0.35
C LEU A 14 -10.04 23.17 0.75
N GLY A 15 -9.76 23.46 2.02
CA GLY A 15 -9.45 24.80 2.50
C GLY A 15 -8.26 25.42 1.76
N LYS A 16 -7.16 24.68 1.64
CA LYS A 16 -5.95 25.10 0.92
C LYS A 16 -6.18 25.33 -0.57
N VAL A 17 -6.98 24.47 -1.22
CA VAL A 17 -7.38 24.65 -2.63
C VAL A 17 -8.14 25.97 -2.79
N LYS A 18 -9.12 26.23 -1.93
CA LYS A 18 -9.93 27.47 -1.97
C LYS A 18 -9.11 28.73 -1.72
N SER A 19 -8.05 28.64 -0.92
CA SER A 19 -7.12 29.76 -0.66
C SER A 19 -5.97 29.84 -1.66
N ASN A 20 -5.99 29.06 -2.74
CA ASN A 20 -4.95 29.02 -3.77
C ASN A 20 -3.54 28.82 -3.18
N SER A 21 -3.42 27.92 -2.20
CA SER A 21 -2.19 27.73 -1.41
C SER A 21 -1.24 26.67 -1.97
N TYR A 22 -1.60 26.01 -3.07
CA TYR A 22 -0.74 25.05 -3.75
C TYR A 22 -0.02 25.72 -4.92
N SER A 23 1.29 25.48 -5.03
CA SER A 23 2.09 25.97 -6.15
C SER A 23 1.82 25.20 -7.45
N SER A 24 1.32 23.96 -7.33
CA SER A 24 1.01 23.08 -8.45
C SER A 24 -0.03 22.03 -8.07
N GLN A 25 -0.65 21.40 -9.09
CA GLN A 25 -1.49 20.22 -8.90
C GLN A 25 -0.73 19.07 -8.23
N PHE A 26 0.57 18.94 -8.52
CA PHE A 26 1.43 17.90 -7.95
C PHE A 26 1.56 18.02 -6.44
N ASP A 27 1.70 19.24 -5.92
CA ASP A 27 1.79 19.47 -4.47
C ASP A 27 0.49 19.07 -3.75
N MET A 28 -0.66 19.33 -4.38
CA MET A 28 -1.96 18.92 -3.85
C MET A 28 -2.12 17.41 -3.89
N ASP A 29 -1.78 16.77 -5.00
CA ASP A 29 -1.89 15.31 -5.15
C ASP A 29 -0.98 14.57 -4.15
N LEU A 30 0.22 15.11 -3.86
CA LEU A 30 1.11 14.58 -2.83
C LEU A 30 0.51 14.68 -1.42
N GLU A 31 -0.16 15.78 -1.09
CA GLU A 31 -0.80 15.95 0.23
C GLU A 31 -1.98 14.99 0.42
N VAL A 32 -2.80 14.79 -0.63
CA VAL A 32 -3.87 13.78 -0.62
C VAL A 32 -3.28 12.37 -0.44
N THR A 33 -2.22 12.05 -1.18
CA THR A 33 -1.54 10.75 -1.09
C THR A 33 -1.01 10.50 0.32
N SER A 34 -0.39 11.53 0.93
CA SER A 34 0.13 11.46 2.31
C SER A 34 -0.98 11.21 3.34
N LEU A 35 -2.11 11.91 3.21
CA LEU A 35 -3.28 11.70 4.08
C LEU A 35 -3.80 10.26 3.99
N ILE A 36 -3.97 9.73 2.78
CA ILE A 36 -4.43 8.36 2.56
C ILE A 36 -3.45 7.34 3.15
N GLN A 37 -2.14 7.50 2.88
CA GLN A 37 -1.11 6.58 3.38
C GLN A 37 -0.95 6.62 4.91
N SER A 38 -1.28 7.74 5.55
CA SER A 38 -1.24 7.86 7.01
C SER A 38 -2.24 6.95 7.73
N ALA A 39 -3.28 6.46 7.03
CA ALA A 39 -4.22 5.47 7.58
C ALA A 39 -3.60 4.07 7.71
N HIS A 40 -2.45 3.81 7.05
CA HIS A 40 -1.72 2.53 7.09
C HIS A 40 -2.57 1.31 6.69
N ASP A 41 -3.48 1.49 5.74
CA ASP A 41 -4.32 0.42 5.19
C ASP A 41 -3.96 0.20 3.71
N SER A 42 -3.50 -1.02 3.38
CA SER A 42 -3.15 -1.38 2.01
C SER A 42 -4.34 -1.45 1.05
N HIS A 43 -5.56 -1.54 1.56
CA HIS A 43 -6.79 -1.51 0.75
C HIS A 43 -7.28 -0.10 0.49
N LEU A 44 -6.80 0.88 1.27
CA LEU A 44 -7.14 2.29 1.08
C LEU A 44 -6.10 2.94 0.18
N VAL A 45 -6.34 2.88 -1.13
CA VAL A 45 -5.44 3.41 -2.16
C VAL A 45 -6.16 4.46 -2.99
N PHE A 46 -5.47 5.55 -3.28
CA PHE A 46 -5.96 6.62 -4.16
C PHE A 46 -4.88 6.99 -5.16
N GLN A 47 -5.13 6.79 -6.45
CA GLN A 47 -4.16 7.05 -7.50
C GLN A 47 -4.52 8.33 -8.25
N LEU A 48 -3.66 9.34 -8.12
CA LEU A 48 -3.85 10.67 -8.68
C LEU A 48 -2.95 10.88 -9.90
N CYS A 49 -3.44 11.62 -10.89
CA CYS A 49 -2.85 11.72 -12.22
C CYS A 49 -1.39 12.20 -12.20
N SER A 50 -1.01 13.16 -11.33
CA SER A 50 0.37 13.65 -11.30
C SER A 50 1.31 12.71 -10.54
N THR A 51 0.78 11.80 -9.72
CA THR A 51 1.55 10.81 -8.95
C THR A 51 1.67 9.47 -9.66
N SER A 52 0.85 9.20 -10.67
CA SER A 52 0.84 7.93 -11.41
C SER A 52 1.89 7.80 -12.50
N ILE A 53 2.70 8.83 -12.74
CA ILE A 53 3.70 8.87 -13.81
C ILE A 53 4.84 7.88 -13.54
N PHE A 54 5.24 7.76 -12.27
CA PHE A 54 6.27 6.82 -11.84
C PHE A 54 5.66 5.74 -10.96
N ASN A 55 5.99 4.48 -11.26
CA ASN A 55 5.62 3.35 -10.43
C ASN A 55 6.89 2.77 -9.82
N TYR A 56 6.91 2.69 -8.49
CA TYR A 56 7.98 2.06 -7.74
C TYR A 56 7.45 0.75 -7.20
N ALA A 57 8.08 -0.35 -7.59
CA ALA A 57 7.73 -1.69 -7.14
C ALA A 57 8.98 -2.39 -6.62
N ILE A 58 8.81 -3.16 -5.55
CA ILE A 58 9.80 -4.13 -5.12
C ILE A 58 9.43 -5.44 -5.80
N ASP A 59 10.26 -5.88 -6.75
CA ASP A 59 10.06 -7.15 -7.48
C ASP A 59 10.52 -8.38 -6.66
N LEU A 60 10.23 -8.34 -5.37
CA LEU A 60 10.51 -9.41 -4.41
C LEU A 60 9.34 -9.54 -3.42
N PRO A 61 8.16 -9.95 -3.90
CA PRO A 61 7.00 -10.10 -3.03
C PRO A 61 7.27 -11.17 -1.97
N LEU A 62 6.96 -10.83 -0.72
CA LEU A 62 7.02 -11.74 0.40
C LEU A 62 5.68 -12.43 0.59
N VAL A 63 5.72 -13.72 0.87
CA VAL A 63 4.54 -14.53 1.18
C VAL A 63 4.77 -15.27 2.48
N SER A 64 3.69 -15.57 3.18
CA SER A 64 3.73 -16.29 4.43
C SER A 64 2.98 -17.61 4.27
N VAL A 65 3.68 -18.72 4.46
CA VAL A 65 3.17 -20.07 4.18
C VAL A 65 3.32 -20.94 5.41
N SER A 66 2.22 -21.57 5.83
CA SER A 66 2.25 -22.69 6.76
C SER A 66 2.23 -23.98 5.94
N THR A 67 3.18 -24.87 6.20
CA THR A 67 3.34 -26.12 5.43
C THR A 67 2.24 -27.16 5.75
N ASP A 68 1.58 -27.03 6.91
CA ASP A 68 0.55 -27.94 7.42
C ASP A 68 -0.78 -27.23 7.73
N GLY A 69 -0.83 -25.90 7.61
CA GLY A 69 -2.00 -25.08 7.95
C GLY A 69 -2.24 -24.91 9.46
N LEU A 70 -1.35 -25.43 10.32
CA LEU A 70 -1.47 -25.39 11.79
C LEU A 70 -0.27 -24.69 12.43
N SER A 71 0.93 -24.96 11.92
CA SER A 71 2.18 -24.36 12.34
C SER A 71 2.25 -22.88 11.98
N LEU A 72 3.03 -22.12 12.74
CA LEU A 72 3.26 -20.71 12.47
C LEU A 72 3.78 -20.51 11.04
N PRO A 73 3.18 -19.62 10.23
CA PRO A 73 3.62 -19.38 8.88
C PRO A 73 5.06 -18.86 8.82
N GLU A 74 5.86 -19.45 7.94
CA GLU A 74 7.21 -18.98 7.61
C GLU A 74 7.17 -17.98 6.45
N VAL A 75 8.18 -17.11 6.38
CA VAL A 75 8.26 -16.06 5.34
C VAL A 75 9.16 -16.53 4.20
N TYR A 76 8.63 -16.48 2.99
CA TYR A 76 9.34 -16.81 1.76
C TYR A 76 9.24 -15.67 0.75
N THR A 77 10.14 -15.63 -0.22
CA THR A 77 9.88 -14.89 -1.45
C THR A 77 8.85 -15.67 -2.28
N LEU A 78 8.06 -14.99 -3.11
CA LEU A 78 7.08 -15.67 -3.96
C LEU A 78 7.72 -16.73 -4.86
N SER A 79 8.91 -16.47 -5.40
CA SER A 79 9.65 -17.44 -6.22
C SER A 79 9.99 -18.71 -5.43
N MET A 80 10.46 -18.58 -4.19
CA MET A 80 10.73 -19.72 -3.31
C MET A 80 9.44 -20.46 -2.91
N CYS A 81 8.33 -19.73 -2.70
CA CYS A 81 7.05 -20.33 -2.36
C CYS A 81 6.52 -21.25 -3.45
N LEU A 82 6.69 -20.91 -4.73
CA LEU A 82 6.29 -21.77 -5.85
C LEU A 82 7.03 -23.12 -5.81
N GLU A 83 8.32 -23.12 -5.48
CA GLU A 83 9.11 -24.35 -5.30
C GLU A 83 8.64 -25.16 -4.09
N VAL A 84 8.39 -24.49 -2.95
CA VAL A 84 7.88 -25.15 -1.74
C VAL A 84 6.49 -25.76 -1.96
N ALA A 85 5.60 -25.06 -2.66
CA ALA A 85 4.25 -25.55 -2.97
C ALA A 85 4.26 -26.77 -3.90
N LEU A 86 5.17 -26.80 -4.88
CA LEU A 86 5.39 -27.98 -5.72
C LEU A 86 5.91 -29.17 -4.90
N TYR A 87 6.78 -28.92 -3.92
CA TYR A 87 7.29 -29.97 -3.04
C TYR A 87 6.19 -30.52 -2.10
N LEU A 88 5.36 -29.66 -1.52
CA LEU A 88 4.27 -30.07 -0.62
C LEU A 88 3.16 -30.86 -1.34
N THR A 89 2.88 -30.53 -2.62
CA THR A 89 1.87 -31.25 -3.42
C THR A 89 2.38 -32.58 -3.98
N ALA A 90 3.70 -32.75 -4.15
CA ALA A 90 4.31 -34.00 -4.61
C ALA A 90 4.41 -35.10 -3.53
N ILE A 91 4.11 -34.78 -2.27
CA ILE A 91 4.18 -35.71 -1.12
C ILE A 91 2.81 -36.33 -0.80
N TYR A 92 1.76 -35.99 -1.57
CA TYR A 92 0.41 -36.58 -1.49
C TYR A 92 0.00 -37.26 -2.80
#